data_AF-A0A971MHH0-F1
#
_entry.id   AF-A0A971MHH0-F1
#
_cell.length_a   1.000
_cell.length_b   1.000
_cell.length_c   1.000
_cell.angle_alpha   90.00
_cell.angle_beta   90.00
_cell.angle_gamma   90.00
#
_symmetry.space_group_name_H-M   'P 1'
#
loop_
_entity.id
_entity.type
_entity.pdbx_description
1 polymer ?
#
loop_
_entity_poly.entity_id
_entity_poly.type
_entity_poly.pdbx_seq_one_letter_code
_entity_poly.pdbx_strand_id
1 'polypeptide(L)'
;GTIALGLGEGAGLNPALVLGALVGGSMFGDNLSIISDTTIAATRTQNVDMRDKFRMNFKIALPAALITVVLLVIFGRPEVTPVIETGPIEILKILPYLFVLIAALAGVNVFLVLTGGIIFSGILLLTQNGFNVIGLAQEIWAGFQGMYEIFLLSMLTGGLSYMVTKEGGLEWVIQKIRKSIRGEKSAEVGISALVGLADVAVANNTVAIIITGPVAKELCNNYKVDPRRSASLLDTFSCVFQGFIPYGAQLLIAAGFAGGAVSPIQVMPFLWYQFILAIVALVSIYVPFTKAKDPWNFEYDVPESKVEEAKAHQ
;
A
#
# COMPACT_ATOMS: atom_id res chain seq x y z
N GLY A 1 -11.33 -5.49 8.43
CA GLY A 1 -10.75 -5.91 9.72
C GLY A 1 -11.70 -6.84 10.43
N THR A 2 -12.74 -6.25 11.03
CA THR A 2 -13.79 -6.91 11.81
C THR A 2 -14.42 -8.13 11.14
N ILE A 3 -14.82 -8.03 9.87
CA ILE A 3 -15.39 -9.17 9.11
C ILE A 3 -14.39 -10.34 9.00
N ALA A 4 -13.14 -10.03 8.66
CA ALA A 4 -12.11 -11.05 8.49
C ALA A 4 -11.80 -11.77 9.81
N LEU A 5 -11.65 -11.01 10.90
CA LEU A 5 -11.45 -11.58 12.23
C LEU A 5 -12.63 -12.41 12.70
N GLY A 6 -13.87 -11.91 12.56
CA GLY A 6 -15.07 -12.68 12.97
C GLY A 6 -15.24 -13.98 12.20
N LEU A 7 -14.99 -13.98 10.88
CA LEU A 7 -14.94 -15.20 10.07
C LEU A 7 -13.80 -16.14 10.50
N GLY A 8 -12.63 -15.56 10.79
CA GLY A 8 -11.44 -16.29 11.24
C GLY A 8 -11.67 -17.00 12.57
N GLU A 9 -12.25 -16.30 13.56
CA GLU A 9 -12.61 -16.87 14.86
C GLU A 9 -13.62 -18.00 14.71
N GLY A 10 -14.69 -17.80 13.93
CA GLY A 10 -15.68 -18.84 13.66
C GLY A 10 -15.12 -20.08 12.95
N ALA A 11 -14.01 -19.90 12.22
CA ALA A 11 -13.30 -20.95 11.51
C ALA A 11 -12.16 -21.61 12.33
N GLY A 12 -11.89 -21.13 13.55
CA GLY A 12 -10.77 -21.58 14.38
C GLY A 12 -9.40 -21.19 13.84
N LEU A 13 -9.30 -20.15 13.01
CA LEU A 13 -8.05 -19.71 12.41
C LEU A 13 -7.22 -18.85 13.37
N ASN A 14 -5.90 -18.94 13.25
CA ASN A 14 -4.98 -18.06 13.98
C ASN A 14 -5.28 -16.57 13.64
N PRO A 15 -5.66 -15.72 14.61
CA PRO A 15 -5.99 -14.32 14.35
C PRO A 15 -4.85 -13.53 13.71
N ALA A 16 -3.59 -13.85 14.04
CA ALA A 16 -2.42 -13.20 13.44
C ALA A 16 -2.26 -13.57 11.95
N LEU A 17 -2.60 -14.80 11.56
CA LEU A 17 -2.63 -15.22 10.15
C LEU A 17 -3.72 -14.47 9.39
N VAL A 18 -4.91 -14.35 9.98
CA VAL A 18 -6.06 -13.63 9.38
C VAL A 18 -5.72 -12.16 9.18
N LEU A 19 -5.12 -11.52 10.18
CA LEU A 19 -4.63 -10.14 10.07
C LEU A 19 -3.49 -10.01 9.05
N GLY A 20 -2.58 -10.99 9.00
CA GLY A 20 -1.51 -11.03 8.02
C GLY A 20 -2.04 -11.11 6.58
N ALA A 21 -3.04 -11.95 6.35
CA ALA A 21 -3.74 -12.05 5.07
C ALA A 21 -4.48 -10.75 4.72
N LEU A 22 -5.12 -10.10 5.70
CA LEU A 22 -5.79 -8.82 5.52
C LEU A 22 -4.84 -7.70 5.12
N VAL A 23 -3.71 -7.57 5.82
CA VAL A 23 -2.68 -6.56 5.52
C VAL A 23 -2.01 -6.89 4.18
N GLY A 24 -1.68 -8.15 3.93
CA GLY A 24 -1.11 -8.57 2.65
C GLY A 24 -2.03 -8.26 1.47
N GLY A 25 -3.34 -8.50 1.61
CA GLY A 25 -4.33 -8.18 0.59
C GLY A 25 -4.50 -6.67 0.37
N SER A 26 -4.48 -5.86 1.43
CA SER A 26 -4.56 -4.39 1.30
C SER A 26 -3.30 -3.80 0.64
N MET A 27 -2.12 -4.31 0.99
CA MET A 27 -0.84 -3.96 0.38
C MET A 27 -0.76 -4.38 -1.09
N PHE A 28 -1.31 -5.55 -1.45
CA PHE A 28 -1.46 -5.94 -2.84
C PHE A 28 -2.35 -4.96 -3.62
N GLY A 29 -3.48 -4.57 -3.03
CA GLY A 29 -4.39 -3.59 -3.61
C GLY A 29 -3.74 -2.22 -3.83
N ASP A 30 -3.01 -1.71 -2.84
CA ASP A 30 -2.29 -0.43 -2.94
C ASP A 30 -1.25 -0.45 -4.07
N ASN A 31 -0.43 -1.50 -4.12
CA ASN A 31 0.64 -1.65 -5.10
C ASN A 31 0.12 -1.73 -6.56
N LEU A 32 -1.11 -2.19 -6.76
CA LEU A 32 -1.78 -2.24 -8.07
C LEU A 32 -2.81 -1.13 -8.29
N SER A 33 -2.99 -0.23 -7.34
CA SER A 33 -3.90 0.89 -7.53
C SER A 33 -3.36 1.83 -8.59
N ILE A 34 -4.23 2.35 -9.44
CA ILE A 34 -3.91 3.43 -10.39
C ILE A 34 -4.12 4.80 -9.72
N ILE A 35 -4.87 4.83 -8.62
CA ILE A 35 -5.33 6.05 -7.95
C ILE A 35 -4.83 6.18 -6.50
N SER A 36 -3.82 5.41 -6.10
CA SER A 36 -3.21 5.55 -4.76
C SER A 36 -2.21 6.71 -4.68
N ASP A 37 -2.07 7.28 -3.49
CA ASP A 37 -1.10 8.35 -3.22
C ASP A 37 0.34 7.90 -3.54
N THR A 38 0.67 6.65 -3.22
CA THR A 38 1.96 6.02 -3.51
C THR A 38 2.21 5.96 -5.01
N THR A 39 1.20 5.58 -5.79
CA THR A 39 1.25 5.58 -7.26
C THR A 39 1.48 6.98 -7.80
N ILE A 40 0.69 7.97 -7.35
CA ILE A 40 0.81 9.36 -7.80
C ILE A 40 2.21 9.90 -7.47
N ALA A 41 2.70 9.69 -6.24
CA ALA A 41 4.03 10.12 -5.82
C ALA A 41 5.14 9.47 -6.66
N ALA A 42 5.09 8.15 -6.86
CA ALA A 42 6.10 7.44 -7.62
C ALA A 42 6.12 7.89 -9.08
N THR A 43 4.95 8.02 -9.71
CA THR A 43 4.87 8.37 -11.13
C THR A 43 5.24 9.84 -11.38
N ARG A 44 4.84 10.74 -10.48
CA ARG A 44 5.17 12.17 -10.59
C ARG A 44 6.64 12.43 -10.36
N THR A 45 7.25 11.82 -9.35
CA THR A 45 8.69 12.00 -9.08
C THR A 45 9.57 11.41 -10.19
N GLN A 46 9.09 10.38 -10.89
CA GLN A 46 9.83 9.77 -11.99
C GLN A 46 9.45 10.30 -13.38
N ASN A 47 8.46 11.20 -13.48
CA ASN A 47 7.92 11.72 -14.74
C ASN A 47 7.46 10.60 -15.71
N VAL A 48 6.60 9.70 -15.22
CA VAL A 48 6.06 8.58 -16.02
C VAL A 48 4.54 8.49 -15.91
N ASP A 49 3.92 7.82 -16.86
CA ASP A 49 2.48 7.56 -16.82
C ASP A 49 2.13 6.51 -15.75
N MET A 50 1.03 6.72 -15.02
CA MET A 50 0.54 5.75 -14.02
C MET A 50 0.26 4.37 -14.61
N ARG A 51 -0.18 4.32 -15.88
CA ARG A 51 -0.41 3.05 -16.61
C ARG A 51 0.87 2.26 -16.83
N ASP A 52 1.99 2.92 -17.06
CA ASP A 52 3.26 2.25 -17.28
C ASP A 52 3.80 1.67 -15.98
N LYS A 53 3.70 2.42 -14.88
CA LYS A 53 3.97 1.92 -13.53
C LYS A 53 3.09 0.71 -13.21
N PHE A 54 1.78 0.81 -13.45
CA PHE A 54 0.84 -0.30 -13.19
C PHE A 54 1.25 -1.58 -13.91
N ARG A 55 1.60 -1.49 -15.20
CA ARG A 55 2.04 -2.64 -15.99
C ARG A 55 3.31 -3.27 -15.44
N MET A 56 4.26 -2.46 -14.94
CA MET A 56 5.47 -2.96 -14.33
C MET A 56 5.20 -3.62 -12.97
N ASN A 57 4.44 -2.97 -12.11
CA ASN A 57 4.03 -3.54 -10.81
C ASN A 57 3.25 -4.83 -11.00
N PHE A 58 2.34 -4.91 -11.96
CA PHE A 58 1.54 -6.11 -12.23
C PHE A 58 2.41 -7.33 -12.49
N LYS A 59 3.50 -7.18 -13.26
CA LYS A 59 4.44 -8.29 -13.53
C LYS A 59 5.15 -8.79 -12.27
N ILE A 60 5.33 -7.95 -11.24
CA ILE A 60 6.02 -8.29 -9.98
C ILE A 60 5.01 -8.79 -8.94
N ALA A 61 3.90 -8.07 -8.78
CA ALA A 61 2.89 -8.31 -7.77
C ALA A 61 2.04 -9.56 -8.08
N LEU A 62 1.75 -9.85 -9.35
CA LEU A 62 0.92 -11.01 -9.70
C LEU A 62 1.57 -12.35 -9.28
N PRO A 63 2.84 -12.64 -9.61
CA PRO A 63 3.50 -13.86 -9.10
C PRO A 63 3.48 -13.93 -7.56
N ALA A 64 3.76 -12.80 -6.89
CA ALA A 64 3.77 -12.76 -5.42
C ALA A 64 2.38 -13.04 -4.82
N ALA A 65 1.34 -12.45 -5.40
CA ALA A 65 -0.05 -12.67 -5.00
C ALA A 65 -0.48 -14.12 -5.21
N LEU A 66 -0.15 -14.72 -6.36
CA LEU A 66 -0.50 -16.13 -6.63
C LEU A 66 0.16 -17.08 -5.63
N ILE A 67 1.44 -16.91 -5.34
CA ILE A 67 2.14 -17.72 -4.33
C ILE A 67 1.49 -17.51 -2.95
N THR A 68 1.19 -16.26 -2.59
CA THR A 68 0.54 -15.95 -1.31
C THR A 68 -0.83 -16.62 -1.20
N VAL A 69 -1.65 -16.57 -2.25
CA VAL A 69 -2.97 -17.22 -2.29
C VAL A 69 -2.82 -18.73 -2.10
N VAL A 70 -1.85 -19.37 -2.76
CA VAL A 70 -1.59 -20.81 -2.58
C VAL A 70 -1.22 -21.12 -1.13
N LEU A 71 -0.34 -20.33 -0.50
CA LEU A 71 0.00 -20.51 0.92
C LEU A 71 -1.22 -20.33 1.81
N LEU A 72 -2.04 -19.30 1.58
CA LEU A 72 -3.26 -19.07 2.35
C LEU A 72 -4.29 -20.21 2.19
N VAL A 73 -4.40 -20.83 1.02
CA VAL A 73 -5.27 -22.00 0.81
C VAL A 73 -4.76 -23.25 1.53
N ILE A 74 -3.44 -23.39 1.71
CA ILE A 74 -2.82 -24.53 2.41
C ILE A 74 -2.90 -24.34 3.93
N PHE A 75 -2.52 -23.16 4.42
CA PHE A 75 -2.33 -22.87 5.84
C PHE A 75 -3.53 -22.17 6.50
N GLY A 76 -4.40 -21.55 5.71
CA GLY A 76 -5.65 -20.93 6.18
C GLY A 76 -6.84 -21.88 6.09
N ARG A 77 -6.62 -23.20 6.15
CA ARG A 77 -7.71 -24.17 6.17
C ARG A 77 -8.42 -24.10 7.52
N PRO A 78 -9.76 -23.98 7.53
CA PRO A 78 -10.51 -23.89 8.76
C PRO A 78 -10.36 -25.18 9.57
N GLU A 79 -10.12 -25.06 10.87
CA GLU A 79 -10.12 -26.21 11.80
C GLU A 79 -11.55 -26.67 12.08
N VAL A 80 -12.49 -25.72 12.04
CA VAL A 80 -13.92 -25.95 12.20
C VAL A 80 -14.62 -25.35 10.99
N THR A 81 -15.48 -26.11 10.31
CA THR A 81 -16.37 -25.51 9.30
C THR A 81 -17.31 -24.54 10.00
N PRO A 82 -17.17 -23.21 9.78
CA PRO A 82 -18.04 -22.26 10.44
C PRO A 82 -19.48 -22.53 9.99
N VAL A 83 -20.40 -22.64 10.93
CA VAL A 83 -21.83 -22.58 10.62
C VAL A 83 -22.10 -21.14 10.23
N ILE A 84 -22.10 -20.85 8.94
CA ILE A 84 -22.49 -19.54 8.44
C ILE A 84 -24.00 -19.45 8.66
N GLU A 85 -24.42 -18.77 9.73
CA GLU A 85 -25.80 -18.37 9.89
C GLU A 85 -26.15 -17.41 8.75
N THR A 86 -26.76 -17.94 7.69
CA THR A 86 -27.28 -17.13 6.60
C THR A 86 -28.55 -16.44 7.09
N GLY A 87 -28.37 -15.35 7.83
CA GLY A 87 -29.44 -14.38 8.06
C GLY A 87 -29.95 -13.80 6.73
N PRO A 88 -31.12 -13.15 6.73
CA PRO A 88 -31.62 -12.49 5.52
C PRO A 88 -30.60 -11.46 5.03
N ILE A 89 -30.28 -11.49 3.73
CA ILE A 89 -29.36 -10.53 3.12
C ILE A 89 -30.01 -9.14 3.20
N GLU A 90 -29.47 -8.29 4.05
CA GLU A 90 -29.92 -6.92 4.19
C GLU A 90 -29.31 -6.02 3.11
N ILE A 91 -29.82 -6.14 1.88
CA ILE A 91 -29.35 -5.41 0.69
C ILE A 91 -29.19 -3.91 0.97
N LEU A 92 -30.10 -3.33 1.77
CA LEU A 92 -30.07 -1.91 2.11
C LEU A 92 -28.78 -1.52 2.85
N LYS A 93 -28.27 -2.37 3.75
CA LYS A 93 -27.00 -2.14 4.48
C LYS A 93 -25.77 -2.19 3.58
N ILE A 94 -25.87 -2.80 2.40
CA ILE A 94 -24.77 -2.94 1.44
C ILE A 94 -24.63 -1.69 0.55
N LEU A 95 -25.71 -0.94 0.33
CA LEU A 95 -25.73 0.19 -0.61
C LEU A 95 -24.68 1.28 -0.34
N PRO A 96 -24.40 1.72 0.90
CA PRO A 96 -23.36 2.72 1.15
C PRO A 96 -21.98 2.25 0.72
N TYR A 97 -21.66 0.97 0.94
CA TYR A 97 -20.39 0.38 0.52
C TYR A 97 -20.28 0.32 -1.01
N LEU A 98 -21.35 -0.06 -1.72
CA LEU A 98 -21.37 -0.04 -3.18
C LEU A 98 -21.24 1.37 -3.73
N PHE A 99 -21.88 2.36 -3.11
CA PHE A 99 -21.73 3.76 -3.47
C PHE A 99 -20.26 4.20 -3.36
N VAL A 100 -19.62 3.93 -2.21
CA VAL A 100 -18.20 4.27 -2.00
C VAL A 100 -17.32 3.60 -3.05
N LEU A 101 -17.54 2.31 -3.31
CA LEU A 101 -16.75 1.54 -4.28
C LEU A 101 -16.92 2.09 -5.71
N ILE A 102 -18.17 2.27 -6.16
CA ILE A 102 -18.47 2.73 -7.53
C ILE A 102 -17.95 4.16 -7.73
N ALA A 103 -18.17 5.06 -6.76
CA ALA A 103 -17.72 6.44 -6.87
C ALA A 103 -16.18 6.55 -6.86
N ALA A 104 -15.50 5.76 -6.02
CA ALA A 104 -14.04 5.68 -6.04
C ALA A 104 -13.51 5.15 -7.38
N LEU A 105 -14.13 4.10 -7.93
CA LEU A 105 -13.75 3.54 -9.25
C LEU A 105 -14.07 4.50 -10.41
N ALA A 106 -15.09 5.33 -10.28
CA ALA A 106 -15.42 6.39 -11.23
C ALA A 106 -14.46 7.60 -11.15
N GLY A 107 -13.46 7.57 -10.25
CA GLY A 107 -12.46 8.63 -10.12
C GLY A 107 -12.95 9.87 -9.36
N VAL A 108 -14.04 9.75 -8.59
CA VAL A 108 -14.53 10.84 -7.73
C VAL A 108 -13.52 11.05 -6.59
N ASN A 109 -13.33 12.31 -6.19
CA ASN A 109 -12.42 12.68 -5.11
C ASN A 109 -12.72 11.92 -3.81
N VAL A 110 -11.70 11.29 -3.22
CA VAL A 110 -11.79 10.49 -2.00
C VAL A 110 -12.52 11.21 -0.85
N PHE A 111 -12.26 12.50 -0.64
CA PHE A 111 -12.93 13.25 0.43
C PHE A 111 -14.45 13.35 0.20
N LEU A 112 -14.88 13.54 -1.05
CA LEU A 112 -16.29 13.55 -1.41
C LEU A 112 -16.90 12.15 -1.27
N VAL A 113 -16.19 11.11 -1.72
CA VAL A 113 -16.64 9.72 -1.63
C VAL A 113 -16.87 9.31 -0.17
N LEU A 114 -15.90 9.57 0.72
CA LEU A 114 -15.98 9.21 2.13
C LEU A 114 -17.06 10.02 2.85
N THR A 115 -17.11 11.34 2.65
CA THR A 115 -18.14 12.19 3.26
C THR A 115 -19.54 11.79 2.79
N GLY A 116 -19.70 11.53 1.48
CA GLY A 116 -20.94 11.03 0.90
C GLY A 116 -21.34 9.67 1.46
N GLY A 117 -20.38 8.76 1.65
CA GLY A 117 -20.60 7.45 2.25
C GLY A 117 -21.09 7.53 3.69
N ILE A 118 -20.53 8.45 4.49
CA ILE A 118 -20.98 8.72 5.87
C ILE A 118 -22.40 9.27 5.87
N ILE A 119 -22.70 10.27 5.03
CA ILE A 119 -24.06 10.85 4.93
C ILE A 119 -25.06 9.78 4.47
N PHE A 120 -24.72 8.99 3.46
CA PHE A 120 -25.59 7.94 2.95
C PHE A 120 -25.86 6.86 4.02
N SER A 121 -24.81 6.42 4.72
CA SER A 121 -24.95 5.49 5.85
C SER A 121 -25.83 6.08 6.95
N GLY A 122 -25.65 7.36 7.28
CA GLY A 122 -26.44 8.05 8.29
C GLY A 122 -27.93 8.16 7.92
N ILE A 123 -28.24 8.49 6.67
CA ILE A 123 -29.63 8.53 6.17
C ILE A 123 -30.27 7.14 6.28
N LEU A 124 -29.58 6.08 5.87
CA LEU A 124 -30.10 4.72 5.97
C LEU A 124 -30.27 4.25 7.41
N LEU A 125 -29.42 4.71 8.34
CA LEU A 125 -29.56 4.39 9.75
C LEU A 125 -30.81 5.06 10.33
N LEU A 126 -31.05 6.33 10.00
CA LEU A 126 -32.22 7.10 10.46
C LEU A 126 -33.55 6.58 9.90
N THR A 127 -33.54 5.87 8.77
CA THR A 127 -34.75 5.25 8.22
C THR A 127 -35.05 3.86 8.80
N GLN A 128 -34.15 3.29 9.61
CA GLN A 128 -34.39 2.04 10.33
C GLN A 128 -35.16 2.30 11.64
N ASN A 129 -36.21 1.48 11.88
CA ASN A 129 -37.06 1.61 13.06
C ASN A 129 -36.23 1.55 14.35
N GLY A 130 -36.16 2.67 15.07
CA GLY A 130 -35.51 2.76 16.39
C GLY A 130 -34.22 3.59 16.43
N PHE A 131 -33.66 4.01 15.29
CA PHE A 131 -32.49 4.89 15.26
C PHE A 131 -32.89 6.36 15.16
N ASN A 132 -32.39 7.20 16.07
CA ASN A 132 -32.62 8.64 16.08
C ASN A 132 -31.31 9.42 15.86
N VAL A 133 -31.40 10.75 15.79
CA VAL A 133 -30.21 11.62 15.59
C VAL A 133 -29.17 11.45 16.70
N ILE A 134 -29.60 11.18 17.93
CA ILE A 134 -28.69 10.92 19.06
C ILE A 134 -27.94 9.60 18.86
N GLY A 135 -28.65 8.55 18.46
CA GLY A 135 -28.05 7.25 18.12
C GLY A 135 -27.04 7.39 16.98
N LEU A 136 -27.37 8.13 15.92
CA LEU A 136 -26.42 8.41 14.84
C LEU A 136 -25.16 9.11 15.35
N ALA A 137 -25.31 10.11 16.22
CA ALA A 137 -24.16 10.81 16.82
C ALA A 137 -23.31 9.88 17.70
N GLN A 138 -23.93 8.96 18.43
CA GLN A 138 -23.24 7.95 19.24
C GLN A 138 -22.43 6.98 18.38
N GLU A 139 -22.97 6.53 17.23
CA GLU A 139 -22.23 5.65 16.30
C GLU A 139 -21.04 6.38 15.67
N ILE A 140 -21.20 7.65 15.29
CA ILE A 140 -20.09 8.48 14.81
C ILE A 140 -19.01 8.62 15.89
N TRP A 141 -19.43 8.87 17.14
CA TRP A 141 -18.51 8.97 18.27
C TRP A 141 -17.78 7.66 18.56
N ALA A 142 -18.49 6.53 18.52
CA ALA A 142 -17.91 5.20 18.68
C ALA A 142 -16.88 4.90 17.58
N GLY A 143 -17.19 5.25 16.34
CA GLY A 143 -16.23 5.18 15.22
C GLY A 143 -14.97 6.01 15.46
N PHE A 144 -15.11 7.23 15.97
CA PHE A 144 -13.98 8.08 16.33
C PHE A 144 -13.15 7.50 17.49
N GLN A 145 -13.79 7.01 18.55
CA GLN A 145 -13.08 6.35 19.66
C GLN A 145 -12.31 5.12 19.20
N GLY A 146 -12.87 4.32 18.27
CA GLY A 146 -12.20 3.15 17.71
C GLY A 146 -10.91 3.47 16.94
N MET A 147 -10.71 4.73 16.53
CA MET A 147 -9.49 5.18 15.85
C MET A 147 -8.49 5.88 16.79
N TYR A 148 -8.87 6.16 18.04
CA TYR A 148 -8.10 7.04 18.94
C TYR A 148 -6.69 6.52 19.23
N GLU A 149 -6.55 5.24 19.58
CA GLU A 149 -5.24 4.65 19.90
C GLU A 149 -4.28 4.67 18.72
N ILE A 150 -4.77 4.28 17.54
CA ILE A 150 -3.99 4.26 16.30
C ILE A 150 -3.62 5.69 15.88
N PHE A 151 -4.55 6.64 16.04
CA PHE A 151 -4.30 8.05 15.76
C PHE A 151 -3.15 8.59 16.63
N LEU A 152 -3.19 8.36 17.94
CA LEU A 152 -2.13 8.78 18.86
C LEU A 152 -0.79 8.13 18.52
N LEU A 153 -0.80 6.82 18.28
CA LEU A 153 0.42 6.08 17.97
C LEU A 153 1.02 6.56 16.65
N SER A 154 0.21 6.73 15.60
CA SER A 154 0.65 7.24 14.29
C SER A 154 1.16 8.68 14.36
N MET A 155 0.57 9.52 15.23
CA MET A 155 1.02 10.89 15.44
C MET A 155 2.40 10.94 16.12
N LEU A 156 2.61 10.10 17.15
CA LEU A 156 3.88 10.02 17.86
C LEU A 156 5.00 9.44 16.97
N THR A 157 4.70 8.37 16.21
CA THR A 157 5.65 7.77 15.28
C THR A 157 5.99 8.73 14.14
N GLY A 158 5.01 9.46 13.60
CA GLY A 158 5.23 10.53 12.63
C GLY A 158 6.14 11.66 13.15
N GLY A 159 5.99 12.04 14.42
CA GLY A 159 6.88 13.01 15.08
C GLY A 159 8.33 12.52 15.23
N LEU A 160 8.52 11.26 15.62
CA LEU A 160 9.85 10.62 15.69
C LEU A 160 10.52 10.54 14.32
N SER A 161 9.78 10.11 13.31
CA SER A 161 10.15 10.08 11.90
C SER A 161 10.64 11.45 11.39
N TYR A 162 9.90 12.51 11.71
CA TYR A 162 10.28 13.87 11.34
C TYR A 162 11.60 14.30 12.00
N MET A 163 11.81 13.96 13.28
CA MET A 163 13.07 14.27 13.97
C MET A 163 14.27 13.56 13.32
N VAL A 164 14.15 12.26 12.99
CA VAL A 164 15.21 11.51 12.28
C VAL A 164 15.55 12.16 10.93
N THR A 165 14.53 12.63 10.22
CA THR A 165 14.68 13.33 8.94
C THR A 165 15.39 14.67 9.12
N LYS A 166 14.96 15.48 10.11
CA LYS A 166 15.53 16.80 10.40
C LYS A 166 16.99 16.74 10.84
N GLU A 167 17.39 15.71 11.59
CA GLU A 167 18.77 15.50 12.03
C GLU A 167 19.68 14.92 10.93
N GLY A 168 19.21 14.82 9.68
CA GLY A 168 20.00 14.41 8.53
C GLY A 168 20.22 12.90 8.41
N GLY A 169 19.45 12.08 9.13
CA GLY A 169 19.52 10.63 9.04
C GLY A 169 19.24 10.11 7.63
N LEU A 170 18.31 10.77 6.92
CA LEU A 170 17.94 10.41 5.56
C LEU A 170 19.03 10.80 4.53
N GLU A 171 19.59 12.00 4.62
CA GLU A 171 20.75 12.42 3.83
C GLU A 171 21.94 11.46 4.01
N TRP A 172 22.19 10.99 5.24
CA TRP A 172 23.23 10.01 5.51
C TRP A 172 22.97 8.68 4.78
N VAL A 173 21.74 8.17 4.81
CA VAL A 173 21.34 6.95 4.08
C VAL A 173 21.55 7.14 2.58
N ILE A 174 21.08 8.26 2.02
CA ILE A 174 21.25 8.61 0.60
C ILE A 174 22.73 8.56 0.20
N GLN A 175 23.59 9.24 0.96
CA GLN A 175 25.02 9.30 0.65
C GLN A 175 25.70 7.92 0.73
N LYS A 176 25.28 7.07 1.68
CA LYS A 176 25.87 5.74 1.85
C LYS A 176 25.48 4.81 0.70
N ILE A 177 24.23 4.85 0.28
CA ILE A 177 23.73 4.05 -0.85
C ILE A 177 24.42 4.46 -2.14
N ARG A 178 24.55 5.77 -2.41
CA ARG A 178 25.22 6.30 -3.63
C ARG A 178 26.61 5.69 -3.85
N LYS A 179 27.40 5.52 -2.79
CA LYS A 179 28.76 4.95 -2.87
C LYS A 179 28.80 3.48 -3.31
N SER A 180 27.67 2.78 -3.22
CA SER A 180 27.57 1.34 -3.52
C SER A 180 27.12 1.07 -4.96
N ILE A 181 26.71 2.10 -5.71
CA ILE A 181 26.15 1.98 -7.05
C ILE A 181 27.27 2.02 -8.10
N ARG A 182 27.34 0.97 -8.93
CA ARG A 182 28.37 0.77 -9.97
C ARG A 182 27.82 0.66 -11.39
N GLY A 183 26.51 0.48 -11.54
CA GLY A 183 25.82 0.28 -12.82
C GLY A 183 24.30 0.12 -12.64
N GLU A 184 23.59 -0.16 -13.74
CA GLU A 184 22.12 -0.23 -13.81
C GLU A 184 21.49 -1.12 -12.71
N LYS A 185 21.91 -2.38 -12.58
CA LYS A 185 21.35 -3.31 -11.57
C LYS A 185 21.59 -2.86 -10.12
N SER A 186 22.79 -2.37 -9.83
CA SER A 186 23.10 -1.83 -8.49
C SER A 186 22.36 -0.52 -8.22
N ALA A 187 21.99 0.23 -9.26
CA ALA A 187 21.17 1.44 -9.14
C ALA A 187 19.72 1.07 -8.83
N GLU A 188 19.16 0.04 -9.45
CA GLU A 188 17.85 -0.52 -9.06
C GLU A 188 17.84 -0.96 -7.60
N VAL A 189 18.82 -1.76 -7.17
CA VAL A 189 18.96 -2.16 -5.74
C VAL A 189 19.13 -0.93 -4.84
N GLY A 190 19.89 0.07 -5.29
CA GLY A 190 20.08 1.33 -4.57
C GLY A 190 18.78 2.10 -4.39
N ILE A 191 17.96 2.21 -5.44
CA ILE A 191 16.63 2.85 -5.39
C ILE A 191 15.71 2.11 -4.42
N SER A 192 15.68 0.77 -4.51
CA SER A 192 14.92 -0.09 -3.60
C SER A 192 15.32 0.06 -2.14
N ALA A 193 16.63 0.06 -1.85
CA ALA A 193 17.14 0.25 -0.50
C ALA A 193 16.88 1.68 0.00
N LEU A 194 16.97 2.67 -0.89
CA LEU A 194 16.77 4.08 -0.55
C LEU A 194 15.36 4.34 -0.07
N VAL A 195 14.35 3.96 -0.88
CA VAL A 195 12.95 4.14 -0.48
C VAL A 195 12.60 3.28 0.72
N GLY A 196 13.16 2.06 0.81
CA GLY A 196 12.90 1.14 1.91
C GLY A 196 13.39 1.66 3.24
N LEU A 197 14.62 2.17 3.31
CA LEU A 197 15.18 2.76 4.52
C LEU A 197 14.49 4.08 4.88
N ALA A 198 14.11 4.88 3.88
CA ALA A 198 13.29 6.06 4.11
C ALA A 198 11.93 5.68 4.69
N ASP A 199 11.30 4.63 4.17
CA ASP A 199 10.01 4.13 4.66
C ASP A 199 10.11 3.55 6.07
N VAL A 200 11.19 2.83 6.39
CA VAL A 200 11.45 2.37 7.77
C VAL A 200 11.60 3.56 8.72
N ALA A 201 12.32 4.61 8.30
CA ALA A 201 12.52 5.80 9.12
C ALA A 201 11.22 6.60 9.29
N VAL A 202 10.42 6.70 8.23
CA VAL A 202 9.27 7.60 8.18
C VAL A 202 7.94 6.93 8.56
N ALA A 203 7.87 5.61 8.44
CA ALA A 203 6.68 4.78 8.58
C ALA A 203 5.53 5.20 7.66
N ASN A 204 5.83 5.78 6.50
CA ASN A 204 4.84 6.23 5.53
C ASN A 204 5.38 6.14 4.10
N ASN A 205 4.78 5.25 3.32
CA ASN A 205 5.19 4.91 1.96
C ASN A 205 5.23 6.14 1.05
N THR A 206 4.15 6.93 1.06
CA THR A 206 3.99 8.10 0.20
C THR A 206 5.04 9.15 0.50
N VAL A 207 5.26 9.46 1.78
CA VAL A 207 6.26 10.44 2.20
C VAL A 207 7.67 9.94 1.84
N ALA A 208 7.97 8.66 2.08
CA ALA A 208 9.24 8.05 1.69
C ALA A 208 9.50 8.17 0.18
N ILE A 209 8.50 7.89 -0.67
CA ILE A 209 8.60 8.02 -2.12
C ILE A 209 8.85 9.49 -2.52
N ILE A 210 8.12 10.45 -1.94
CA ILE A 210 8.27 11.87 -2.29
C ILE A 210 9.69 12.36 -1.99
N ILE A 211 10.24 12.00 -0.83
CA ILE A 211 11.58 12.46 -0.43
C ILE A 211 12.66 11.78 -1.26
N THR A 212 12.53 10.48 -1.51
CA THR A 212 13.56 9.70 -2.22
C THR A 212 13.45 9.77 -3.74
N GLY A 213 12.29 10.18 -4.27
CA GLY A 213 11.97 10.22 -5.70
C GLY A 213 12.96 11.05 -6.54
N PRO A 214 13.28 12.32 -6.17
CA PRO A 214 14.26 13.11 -6.90
C PRO A 214 15.64 12.46 -6.96
N VAL A 215 16.08 11.86 -5.85
CA VAL A 215 17.35 11.13 -5.77
C VAL A 215 17.31 9.88 -6.67
N ALA A 216 16.21 9.13 -6.65
CA ALA A 216 16.01 7.99 -7.54
C ALA A 216 16.03 8.41 -9.02
N LYS A 217 15.44 9.55 -9.37
CA LYS A 217 15.45 10.10 -10.73
C LYS A 217 16.86 10.48 -11.19
N GLU A 218 17.66 11.08 -10.31
CA GLU A 218 19.09 11.35 -10.58
C GLU A 218 19.86 10.04 -10.86
N LEU A 219 19.62 9.00 -10.06
CA LEU A 219 20.22 7.67 -10.28
C LEU A 219 19.78 7.06 -11.62
N CYS A 220 18.52 7.25 -12.02
CA CYS A 220 18.03 6.81 -13.32
C CYS A 220 18.81 7.45 -14.46
N ASN A 221 19.00 8.77 -14.40
CA ASN A 221 19.69 9.52 -15.45
C ASN A 221 21.18 9.15 -15.56
N ASN A 222 21.84 8.94 -14.41
CA ASN A 222 23.26 8.62 -14.33
C ASN A 222 23.58 7.18 -14.74
N TYR A 223 22.73 6.22 -14.34
CA TYR A 223 22.98 4.79 -14.55
C TYR A 223 22.08 4.16 -15.62
N LYS A 224 21.29 4.98 -16.32
CA LYS A 224 20.36 4.58 -17.39
C LYS A 224 19.34 3.53 -16.96
N VAL A 225 18.84 3.65 -15.74
CA VAL A 225 17.68 2.87 -15.26
C VAL A 225 16.41 3.49 -15.84
N ASP A 226 15.54 2.66 -16.43
CA ASP A 226 14.25 3.11 -16.97
C ASP A 226 13.41 3.79 -15.87
N PRO A 227 12.97 5.05 -16.03
CA PRO A 227 12.19 5.74 -15.00
C PRO A 227 10.87 5.05 -14.63
N ARG A 228 10.26 4.29 -15.56
CA ARG A 228 9.06 3.49 -15.25
C ARG A 228 9.42 2.39 -14.26
N ARG A 229 10.61 1.81 -14.43
CA ARG A 229 11.16 0.78 -13.56
C ARG A 229 11.48 1.34 -12.19
N SER A 230 12.09 2.51 -12.14
CA SER A 230 12.31 3.24 -10.89
C SER A 230 11.00 3.53 -10.15
N ALA A 231 9.96 4.02 -10.84
CA ALA A 231 8.66 4.27 -10.22
C ALA A 231 8.06 3.00 -9.62
N SER A 232 8.19 1.88 -10.34
CA SER A 232 7.76 0.56 -9.86
C SER A 232 8.54 0.09 -8.63
N LEU A 233 9.86 0.29 -8.59
CA LEU A 233 10.71 -0.09 -7.45
C LEU A 233 10.47 0.80 -6.23
N LEU A 234 10.31 2.12 -6.43
CA LEU A 234 9.95 3.06 -5.36
C LEU A 234 8.67 2.62 -4.67
N ASP A 235 7.63 2.38 -5.45
CA ASP A 235 6.33 1.95 -4.94
C ASP A 235 6.40 0.57 -4.26
N THR A 236 6.96 -0.42 -4.97
CA THR A 236 7.04 -1.80 -4.47
C THR A 236 7.83 -1.89 -3.16
N PHE A 237 9.01 -1.27 -3.07
CA PHE A 237 9.83 -1.39 -1.87
C PHE A 237 9.32 -0.53 -0.72
N SER A 238 8.67 0.60 -0.96
CA SER A 238 7.93 1.30 0.11
C SER A 238 6.82 0.43 0.70
N CYS A 239 6.12 -0.35 -0.13
CA CYS A 239 5.11 -1.30 0.32
C CYS A 239 5.71 -2.50 1.08
N VAL A 240 6.83 -3.04 0.60
CA VAL A 240 7.53 -4.17 1.23
C VAL A 240 7.99 -3.83 2.64
N PHE A 241 8.64 -2.68 2.81
CA PHE A 241 9.28 -2.32 4.09
C PHE A 241 8.28 -2.03 5.22
N GLN A 242 7.04 -1.64 4.90
CA GLN A 242 5.94 -1.62 5.87
C GLN A 242 5.67 -2.99 6.52
N GLY A 243 5.98 -4.09 5.83
CA GLY A 243 5.88 -5.42 6.41
C GLY A 243 6.97 -5.76 7.43
N PHE A 244 8.04 -4.96 7.49
CA PHE A 244 9.18 -5.17 8.38
C PHE A 244 9.16 -4.25 9.62
N ILE A 245 8.23 -3.31 9.70
CA ILE A 245 8.14 -2.38 10.82
C ILE A 245 6.89 -2.63 11.69
N PRO A 246 7.04 -2.87 13.00
CA PRO A 246 5.90 -3.12 13.88
C PRO A 246 5.05 -1.86 14.14
N TYR A 247 5.57 -0.69 13.80
CA TYR A 247 4.96 0.62 13.99
C TYR A 247 4.38 1.22 12.70
N GLY A 248 4.31 0.43 11.61
CA GLY A 248 3.65 0.84 10.37
C GLY A 248 2.14 0.98 10.58
N ALA A 249 1.53 2.05 10.06
CA ALA A 249 0.12 2.37 10.30
C ALA A 249 -0.81 1.21 9.94
N GLN A 250 -0.54 0.50 8.85
CA GLN A 250 -1.37 -0.61 8.37
C GLN A 250 -1.36 -1.79 9.34
N LEU A 251 -0.23 -2.05 9.99
CA LEU A 251 -0.09 -3.14 10.95
C LEU A 251 -0.69 -2.77 12.31
N LEU A 252 -0.53 -1.50 12.72
CA LEU A 252 -1.16 -0.96 13.93
C LEU A 252 -2.68 -0.96 13.82
N ILE A 253 -3.22 -0.56 12.66
CA ILE A 253 -4.65 -0.66 12.35
C ILE A 253 -5.13 -2.12 12.40
N ALA A 254 -4.37 -3.03 11.78
CA ALA A 254 -4.71 -4.44 11.78
C ALA A 254 -4.76 -5.03 13.20
N ALA A 255 -3.74 -4.75 14.03
CA ALA A 255 -3.70 -5.16 15.42
C ALA A 255 -4.84 -4.54 16.25
N GLY A 256 -5.19 -3.28 15.99
CA GLY A 256 -6.31 -2.60 16.62
C GLY A 256 -7.66 -3.31 16.41
N PHE A 257 -7.88 -3.95 15.25
CA PHE A 257 -9.10 -4.72 15.02
C PHE A 257 -9.22 -5.96 15.92
N ALA A 258 -8.11 -6.50 16.43
CA ALA A 258 -8.12 -7.63 17.36
C ALA A 258 -8.28 -7.21 18.83
N GLY A 259 -8.57 -5.93 19.11
CA GLY A 259 -8.80 -5.45 20.48
C GLY A 259 -7.62 -5.70 21.43
N GLY A 260 -6.39 -5.71 20.90
CA GLY A 260 -5.18 -5.99 21.68
C GLY A 260 -4.86 -7.48 21.88
N ALA A 261 -5.68 -8.41 21.38
CA ALA A 261 -5.42 -9.85 21.46
C ALA A 261 -4.22 -10.30 20.61
N VAL A 262 -3.88 -9.52 19.58
CA VAL A 262 -2.73 -9.76 18.70
C VAL A 262 -1.88 -8.50 18.63
N SER A 263 -0.62 -8.61 19.01
CA SER A 263 0.35 -7.53 18.85
C SER A 263 0.85 -7.44 17.39
N PRO A 264 1.26 -6.25 16.90
CA PRO A 264 1.81 -6.09 15.56
C PRO A 264 2.95 -7.08 15.24
N ILE A 265 3.84 -7.33 16.21
CA ILE A 265 4.97 -8.27 16.07
C ILE A 265 4.49 -9.70 15.79
N GLN A 266 3.36 -10.11 16.35
CA GLN A 266 2.79 -11.44 16.08
C GLN A 266 2.20 -11.55 14.67
N VAL A 267 1.76 -10.44 14.07
CA VAL A 267 1.23 -10.41 12.70
C VAL A 267 2.37 -10.44 11.67
N MET A 268 3.51 -9.80 11.95
CA MET A 268 4.63 -9.65 11.00
C MET A 268 5.04 -10.96 10.30
N PRO A 269 5.20 -12.12 10.98
CA PRO A 269 5.56 -13.38 10.31
C PRO A 269 4.57 -13.85 9.25
N PHE A 270 3.32 -13.38 9.32
CA PHE A 270 2.23 -13.75 8.41
C PHE A 270 2.04 -12.75 7.25
N LEU A 271 2.88 -11.71 7.15
CA LEU A 271 2.90 -10.76 6.03
C LEU A 271 3.57 -11.36 4.79
N TRP A 272 3.13 -12.56 4.41
CA TRP A 272 3.72 -13.37 3.36
C TRP A 272 3.75 -12.66 2.02
N TYR A 273 2.69 -11.89 1.69
CA TYR A 273 2.65 -11.11 0.47
C TYR A 273 3.85 -10.16 0.37
N GLN A 274 4.13 -9.36 1.40
CA GLN A 274 5.24 -8.41 1.39
C GLN A 274 6.59 -9.12 1.27
N PHE A 275 6.80 -10.23 1.99
CA PHE A 275 8.05 -10.98 1.89
C PHE A 275 8.25 -11.63 0.52
N ILE A 276 7.21 -12.21 -0.05
CA ILE A 276 7.27 -12.81 -1.38
C ILE A 276 7.44 -11.72 -2.44
N LEU A 277 6.73 -10.58 -2.30
CA LEU A 277 6.88 -9.42 -3.17
C LEU A 277 8.32 -8.91 -3.15
N ALA A 278 8.97 -8.84 -1.98
CA ALA A 278 10.38 -8.48 -1.87
C ALA A 278 11.28 -9.41 -2.67
N ILE A 279 11.07 -10.73 -2.55
CA ILE A 279 11.84 -11.75 -3.27
C ILE A 279 11.62 -11.61 -4.79
N VAL A 280 10.36 -11.53 -5.24
CA VAL A 280 10.04 -11.42 -6.68
C VAL A 280 10.58 -10.10 -7.24
N ALA A 281 10.48 -9.00 -6.49
CA ALA A 281 11.01 -7.70 -6.88
C ALA A 281 12.54 -7.75 -7.00
N LEU A 282 13.26 -8.32 -6.03
CA LEU A 282 14.71 -8.50 -6.11
C LEU A 282 15.12 -9.40 -7.29
N VAL A 283 14.43 -10.51 -7.50
CA VAL A 283 14.67 -11.39 -8.66
C VAL A 283 14.46 -10.63 -9.98
N SER A 284 13.44 -9.77 -10.05
CA SER A 284 13.17 -8.97 -11.26
C SER A 284 14.27 -7.97 -11.62
N ILE A 285 15.14 -7.59 -10.67
CA ILE A 285 16.31 -6.74 -10.95
C ILE A 285 17.37 -7.52 -11.73
N TYR A 286 17.54 -8.81 -11.44
CA TYR A 286 18.56 -9.65 -12.08
C TYR A 286 18.04 -10.37 -13.32
N VAL A 287 16.74 -10.69 -13.35
CA VAL A 287 16.04 -11.38 -14.44
C VAL A 287 15.06 -10.41 -15.10
N PRO A 288 15.33 -9.93 -16.33
CA PRO A 288 14.64 -8.78 -16.92
C PRO A 288 13.26 -9.11 -17.52
N PHE A 289 12.40 -9.85 -16.81
CA PHE A 289 11.01 -10.12 -17.26
C PHE A 289 10.11 -8.87 -17.16
N THR A 290 10.56 -7.84 -16.45
CA THR A 290 9.86 -6.55 -16.29
C THR A 290 10.31 -5.47 -17.28
N LYS A 291 11.32 -5.72 -18.13
CA LYS A 291 11.79 -4.72 -19.11
C LYS A 291 10.65 -4.20 -19.99
N ALA A 292 10.63 -2.89 -20.18
CA ALA A 292 9.73 -2.25 -21.12
C ALA A 292 10.13 -2.62 -22.56
N LYS A 293 9.14 -2.82 -23.43
CA LYS A 293 9.38 -3.12 -24.85
C LYS A 293 9.85 -1.89 -25.61
N ASP A 294 9.27 -0.74 -25.28
CA ASP A 294 9.62 0.56 -25.83
C ASP A 294 10.73 1.18 -24.97
N PRO A 295 11.95 1.40 -25.50
CA PRO A 295 13.06 1.95 -24.71
C PRO A 295 12.76 3.37 -24.23
N TRP A 296 13.45 3.80 -23.17
CA TRP A 296 13.33 5.16 -22.66
C TRP A 296 14.34 6.08 -23.33
N ASN A 297 13.87 7.22 -23.82
CA ASN A 297 14.72 8.29 -24.33
C ASN A 297 15.08 9.24 -23.18
N PHE A 298 16.35 9.25 -22.78
CA PHE A 298 16.82 10.10 -21.67
C PHE A 298 17.06 11.55 -22.05
N GLU A 299 17.06 11.90 -23.35
CA GLU A 299 17.21 13.28 -23.81
C GLU A 299 15.89 14.04 -23.69
N TYR A 300 14.79 13.41 -24.12
CA TYR A 300 13.44 13.99 -24.07
C TYR A 300 12.63 13.56 -22.84
N ASP A 301 13.19 12.67 -22.01
CA ASP A 301 12.55 12.08 -20.83
C ASP A 301 11.16 11.49 -21.10
N VAL A 302 11.05 10.75 -22.21
CA VAL A 302 9.82 10.07 -22.65
C VAL A 302 10.16 8.69 -23.26
N PRO A 303 9.19 7.78 -23.42
CA PRO A 303 9.38 6.58 -24.24
C PRO A 303 9.76 6.96 -25.68
N GLU A 304 10.59 6.13 -26.34
CA GLU A 304 11.09 6.41 -27.69
C GLU A 304 9.95 6.65 -28.70
N SER A 305 8.84 5.91 -28.54
CA SER A 305 7.63 6.10 -29.36
C SER A 305 6.98 7.49 -29.27
N LYS A 306 7.25 8.26 -28.20
CA LYS A 306 6.67 9.59 -27.95
C LYS A 306 7.64 10.73 -28.24
N VAL A 307 8.86 10.44 -28.71
CA VAL A 307 9.89 11.47 -28.94
C VAL A 307 9.44 12.51 -29.98
N GLU A 308 8.80 12.08 -31.06
CA GLU A 308 8.32 12.99 -32.11
C GLU A 308 7.20 13.93 -31.61
N GLU A 309 6.33 13.44 -30.72
CA GLU A 309 5.33 14.27 -30.03
C GLU A 309 6.00 15.27 -29.09
N ALA A 310 7.01 14.84 -28.33
CA ALA A 310 7.74 15.72 -27.41
C ALA A 310 8.49 16.85 -28.13
N LYS A 311 9.09 16.56 -29.29
CA LYS A 311 9.74 17.58 -30.13
C LYS A 311 8.77 18.62 -30.66
N ALA A 312 7.51 18.25 -30.92
CA ALA A 312 6.49 19.17 -31.42
C ALA A 312 5.97 20.16 -30.35
N HIS A 313 6.28 19.92 -29.08
CA HIS A 313 5.85 20.74 -27.93
C HIS A 313 6.97 21.59 -27.31
N GLN A 314 8.20 21.52 -27.83
CA GLN A 314 9.33 22.40 -27.49
C GLN A 314 9.44 23.57 -28.47
#